data_AF-A0A2E6ERT5-F1
#
_entry.id   AF-A0A2E6ERT5-F1
#
_cell.length_a   1.000
_cell.length_b   1.000
_cell.length_c   1.000
_cell.angle_alpha   90.00
_cell.angle_beta   90.00
_cell.angle_gamma   90.00
#
_symmetry.space_group_name_H-M   'P 1'
#
loop_
_entity.id
_entity.type
_entity.pdbx_description
1 polymer ?
#
loop_
_entity_poly.entity_id
_entity_poly.type
_entity_poly.pdbx_seq_one_letter_code
_entity_poly.pdbx_strand_id
1 'polypeptide(L)'
;MDCPNCSGTLNEIENEGVTLDFCDDCKGLWFDRHEVADYFELSRDLPELDGVDRQLGPSRMSCPRCKTTMNQILYAPPNQLTLDRCETCGGMWFDRGEVPQLHRLSAQLEDPRSRFSGLTRNLKARGYQIVGFKGD
;
A
#
# COMPACT_ATOMS: atom_id res chain seq x y z
N MET A 1 16.32 6.99 -1.82
CA MET A 1 16.35 5.99 -2.91
C MET A 1 16.02 6.68 -4.24
N ASP A 2 16.23 6.05 -5.40
CA ASP A 2 15.85 6.65 -6.70
C ASP A 2 14.39 6.36 -7.03
N CYS A 3 13.64 7.36 -7.47
CA CYS A 3 12.25 7.24 -7.88
C CYS A 3 12.14 6.31 -9.10
N PRO A 4 11.30 5.27 -9.05
CA PRO A 4 11.19 4.31 -10.14
C PRO A 4 10.50 4.88 -11.40
N ASN A 5 9.74 5.97 -11.27
CA ASN A 5 9.00 6.58 -12.38
C ASN A 5 9.82 7.67 -13.10
N CYS A 6 10.52 8.54 -12.36
CA CYS A 6 11.23 9.69 -12.94
C CYS A 6 12.73 9.77 -12.60
N SER A 7 13.27 8.82 -11.85
CA SER A 7 14.68 8.80 -11.37
C SER A 7 15.08 9.96 -10.43
N GLY A 8 14.13 10.79 -10.00
CA GLY A 8 14.34 11.78 -8.94
C GLY A 8 14.62 11.16 -7.57
N THR A 9 14.84 11.98 -6.56
CA THR A 9 15.08 11.48 -5.19
C THR A 9 13.75 11.14 -4.49
N LEU A 10 13.71 9.99 -3.82
CA LEU A 10 12.67 9.67 -2.84
C LEU A 10 13.09 10.17 -1.46
N ASN A 11 12.25 11.02 -0.89
CA ASN A 11 12.39 11.64 0.42
C ASN A 11 11.48 10.94 1.42
N GLU A 12 12.04 10.53 2.55
CA GLU A 12 11.29 9.90 3.63
C GLU A 12 10.41 10.94 4.34
N ILE A 13 9.13 10.62 4.52
CA ILE A 13 8.14 11.43 5.24
C ILE A 13 7.42 10.55 6.26
N GLU A 14 7.05 11.13 7.41
CA GLU A 14 6.24 10.45 8.42
C GLU A 14 4.80 10.96 8.37
N ASN A 15 3.83 10.04 8.29
CA ASN A 15 2.40 10.36 8.33
C ASN A 15 1.68 9.35 9.23
N GLU A 16 1.04 9.86 10.30
CA GLU A 16 0.26 9.04 11.25
C GLU A 16 1.03 7.82 11.83
N GLY A 17 2.36 7.97 11.96
CA GLY A 17 3.25 6.91 12.46
C GLY A 17 3.67 5.89 11.42
N VAL A 18 3.33 6.10 10.14
CA VAL A 18 3.81 5.33 9.00
C VAL A 18 4.87 6.16 8.27
N THR A 19 6.03 5.54 8.03
CA THR A 19 7.10 6.13 7.23
C THR A 19 6.81 5.85 5.76
N LEU A 20 6.93 6.84 4.89
CA LEU A 20 6.64 6.73 3.45
C LEU A 20 7.77 7.38 2.66
N ASP A 21 8.02 6.91 1.44
CA ASP A 21 9.02 7.47 0.54
C ASP A 21 8.35 8.27 -0.58
N PHE A 22 8.46 9.60 -0.56
CA PHE A 22 7.79 10.50 -1.48
C PHE A 22 8.72 11.10 -2.54
N CYS A 23 8.28 11.12 -3.80
CA CYS A 23 9.00 11.81 -4.86
C CYS A 23 8.46 13.23 -5.09
N ASP A 24 9.31 14.24 -4.94
CA ASP A 24 8.91 15.63 -5.20
C ASP A 24 8.70 15.98 -6.68
N ASP A 25 9.29 15.22 -7.60
CA ASP A 25 9.19 15.54 -9.03
C ASP A 25 7.90 15.00 -9.64
N CYS A 26 7.66 13.69 -9.49
CA CYS A 26 6.48 13.03 -10.07
C CYS A 26 5.29 12.93 -9.10
N LYS A 27 5.49 13.23 -7.80
CA LYS A 27 4.47 13.13 -6.74
C LYS A 27 3.94 11.71 -6.51
N GLY A 28 4.77 10.71 -6.79
CA GLY A 28 4.52 9.30 -6.47
C GLY A 28 5.02 8.93 -5.07
N LEU A 29 4.51 7.81 -4.55
CA LEU A 29 4.81 7.29 -3.23
C LEU A 29 5.29 5.84 -3.33
N TRP A 30 6.34 5.54 -2.59
CA TRP A 30 6.77 4.18 -2.30
C TRP A 30 6.34 3.81 -0.87
N PHE A 31 5.74 2.64 -0.76
CA PHE A 31 5.39 1.99 0.49
C PHE A 31 6.22 0.72 0.59
N ASP A 32 6.93 0.53 1.69
CA ASP A 32 7.50 -0.76 2.02
C ASP A 32 6.43 -1.76 2.41
N ARG A 33 6.87 -3.01 2.57
CA ARG A 33 6.01 -4.10 2.99
C ARG A 33 5.33 -3.77 4.33
N HIS A 34 4.01 -3.97 4.38
CA HIS A 34 3.09 -3.68 5.48
C HIS A 34 2.69 -2.20 5.67
N GLU A 35 3.35 -1.24 5.02
CA GLU A 35 3.04 0.18 5.22
C GLU A 35 1.70 0.58 4.59
N VAL A 36 1.26 -0.07 3.51
CA VAL A 36 -0.07 0.16 2.93
C VAL A 36 -1.14 -0.27 3.92
N ALA A 37 -0.96 -1.45 4.54
CA ALA A 37 -1.88 -1.94 5.55
C ALA A 37 -1.97 -0.98 6.75
N ASP A 38 -0.84 -0.46 7.20
CA ASP A 38 -0.80 0.41 8.36
C ASP A 38 -1.36 1.81 8.05
N TYR A 39 -1.07 2.37 6.87
CA TYR A 39 -1.54 3.70 6.45
C TYR A 39 -3.05 3.74 6.21
N PHE A 40 -3.64 2.67 5.67
CA PHE A 40 -5.08 2.60 5.38
C PHE A 40 -5.87 1.83 6.45
N GLU A 41 -5.23 1.42 7.55
CA GLU A 41 -5.80 0.58 8.61
C GLU A 41 -6.45 -0.72 8.09
N LEU A 42 -5.80 -1.35 7.10
CA LEU A 42 -6.27 -2.59 6.47
C LEU A 42 -5.72 -3.82 7.19
N SER A 43 -6.41 -4.94 6.99
CA SER A 43 -5.94 -6.25 7.48
C SER A 43 -4.64 -6.72 6.83
N ARG A 44 -4.25 -6.21 5.67
CA ARG A 44 -2.99 -6.47 4.95
C ARG A 44 -2.83 -5.46 3.81
N ASP A 45 -1.68 -5.40 3.16
CA ASP A 45 -1.39 -4.35 2.14
C ASP A 45 -2.40 -4.35 1.00
N LEU A 46 -2.87 -5.54 0.60
CA LEU A 46 -3.92 -5.71 -0.39
C LEU A 46 -4.92 -6.74 0.14
N PRO A 47 -5.95 -6.34 0.90
CA PRO A 47 -6.98 -7.26 1.39
C PRO A 47 -7.67 -7.92 0.20
N GLU A 48 -8.06 -9.18 0.37
CA GLU A 48 -8.78 -9.96 -0.62
C GLU A 48 -10.14 -9.30 -0.85
N LEU A 49 -10.23 -8.50 -1.90
CA LEU A 49 -11.50 -8.20 -2.53
C LEU A 49 -11.59 -9.19 -3.68
N ASP A 50 -12.74 -9.83 -3.87
CA ASP A 50 -12.93 -10.84 -4.91
C ASP A 50 -12.33 -10.34 -6.25
N GLY A 51 -11.25 -10.98 -6.72
CA GLY A 51 -10.55 -10.61 -7.97
C GLY A 51 -9.37 -9.64 -7.86
N VAL A 52 -8.79 -9.42 -6.67
CA VAL A 52 -7.72 -8.42 -6.41
C VAL A 52 -6.35 -8.67 -7.07
N ASP A 53 -6.07 -9.83 -7.65
CA ASP A 53 -4.71 -10.10 -8.13
C ASP A 53 -4.69 -10.63 -9.56
N ARG A 54 -5.27 -9.87 -10.50
CA ARG A 54 -4.82 -10.06 -11.89
C ARG A 54 -3.46 -9.39 -12.02
N GLN A 55 -2.41 -10.21 -11.92
CA GLN A 55 -1.10 -9.83 -12.42
C GLN A 55 -1.25 -9.48 -13.90
N LEU A 56 -0.94 -8.22 -14.22
CA LEU A 56 -0.92 -7.73 -15.60
C LEU A 56 0.42 -8.06 -16.27
N GLY A 57 1.45 -8.33 -15.46
CA GLY A 57 2.78 -8.75 -15.90
C GLY A 57 3.87 -7.80 -15.42
N PRO A 58 5.08 -7.87 -16.00
CA PRO A 58 6.18 -7.00 -15.63
C PRO A 58 5.86 -5.52 -15.88
N SER A 59 6.20 -4.69 -14.90
CA SER A 59 6.18 -3.24 -15.02
C SER A 59 7.39 -2.74 -15.81
N ARG A 60 7.29 -1.49 -16.29
CA ARG A 60 8.44 -0.73 -16.80
C ARG A 60 9.35 -0.20 -15.68
N MET A 61 8.92 -0.30 -14.43
CA MET A 61 9.57 0.29 -13.27
C MET A 61 10.42 -0.74 -12.50
N SER A 62 11.58 -0.29 -12.03
CA SER A 62 12.47 -1.08 -11.14
C SER A 62 12.25 -0.69 -9.68
N CYS A 63 12.18 -1.66 -8.78
CA CYS A 63 11.99 -1.44 -7.36
C CYS A 63 13.07 -0.50 -6.79
N PRO A 64 12.73 0.59 -6.08
CA PRO A 64 13.70 1.52 -5.52
C PRO A 64 14.58 0.89 -4.43
N ARG A 65 14.04 -0.09 -3.68
CA ARG A 65 14.71 -0.81 -2.58
C ARG A 65 15.68 -1.89 -3.07
N CYS A 66 15.23 -2.82 -3.90
CA CYS A 66 16.01 -4.01 -4.29
C CYS A 66 16.40 -4.07 -5.78
N LYS A 67 16.00 -3.07 -6.58
CA LYS A 67 16.36 -2.89 -8.00
C LYS A 67 15.85 -3.99 -8.95
N THR A 68 15.02 -4.92 -8.49
CA THR A 68 14.33 -5.89 -9.36
C THR A 68 13.17 -5.24 -10.11
N THR A 69 12.83 -5.76 -11.29
CA THR A 69 11.63 -5.31 -12.03
C THR A 69 10.38 -5.61 -11.21
N MET A 70 9.51 -4.62 -11.06
CA MET A 70 8.23 -4.80 -10.37
C MET A 70 7.20 -5.46 -11.29
N ASN A 71 6.12 -5.99 -10.73
CA ASN A 71 4.97 -6.47 -11.48
C ASN A 71 3.80 -5.51 -11.32
N GLN A 72 3.12 -5.25 -12.42
CA GLN A 72 1.90 -4.49 -12.45
C GLN A 72 0.72 -5.40 -12.06
N ILE A 73 -0.10 -4.93 -11.13
CA ILE A 73 -1.27 -5.64 -10.61
C ILE A 73 -2.52 -4.79 -10.79
N LEU A 74 -3.66 -5.45 -10.98
CA LEU A 74 -4.96 -4.79 -11.05
C LEU A 74 -5.75 -5.00 -9.75
N TYR A 75 -5.94 -3.92 -8.99
CA TYR A 75 -6.69 -3.89 -7.75
C TYR A 75 -8.14 -3.40 -7.97
N ALA A 76 -9.10 -4.04 -7.29
CA ALA A 76 -10.53 -3.67 -7.22
C ALA A 76 -11.29 -3.51 -8.56
N PRO A 77 -11.36 -4.55 -9.41
CA PRO A 77 -12.22 -4.51 -10.60
C PRO A 77 -13.72 -4.37 -10.22
N PRO A 78 -14.54 -3.60 -10.96
CA PRO A 78 -14.24 -2.93 -12.24
C PRO A 78 -13.64 -1.52 -12.14
N ASN A 79 -13.46 -0.98 -10.93
CA ASN A 79 -12.87 0.34 -10.69
C ASN A 79 -11.34 0.22 -10.59
N GLN A 80 -10.74 -0.06 -11.74
CA GLN A 80 -9.34 -0.41 -11.94
C GLN A 80 -8.37 0.57 -11.27
N LEU A 81 -7.74 0.13 -10.18
CA LEU A 81 -6.51 0.73 -9.70
C LEU A 81 -5.36 -0.17 -10.12
N THR A 82 -4.43 0.36 -10.91
CA THR A 82 -3.28 -0.40 -11.37
C THR A 82 -2.07 0.00 -10.55
N LEU A 83 -1.48 -0.94 -9.83
CA LEU A 83 -0.36 -0.67 -8.93
C LEU A 83 0.88 -1.45 -9.38
N ASP A 84 2.06 -0.98 -9.00
CA ASP A 84 3.30 -1.72 -9.21
C ASP A 84 3.79 -2.30 -7.89
N ARG A 85 3.96 -3.63 -7.84
CA ARG A 85 4.39 -4.36 -6.65
C ARG A 85 5.70 -5.08 -6.91
N CYS A 86 6.63 -4.95 -5.98
CA CYS A 86 7.84 -5.75 -5.98
C CYS A 86 7.59 -7.11 -5.30
N GLU A 87 7.71 -8.21 -6.05
CA GLU A 87 7.56 -9.55 -5.49
C GLU A 87 8.73 -9.97 -4.59
N THR A 88 9.89 -9.32 -4.72
CA THR A 88 11.09 -9.65 -3.94
C THR A 88 11.02 -9.10 -2.51
N CYS A 89 10.73 -7.81 -2.35
CA CYS A 89 10.69 -7.17 -1.03
C CYS A 89 9.26 -6.96 -0.50
N GLY A 90 8.24 -7.07 -1.34
CA GLY A 90 6.84 -6.86 -0.99
C GLY A 90 6.39 -5.39 -1.02
N GLY A 91 7.30 -4.44 -1.26
CA GLY A 91 6.95 -3.02 -1.37
C GLY A 91 6.17 -2.68 -2.64
N MET A 92 5.52 -1.51 -2.62
CA MET A 92 4.55 -1.07 -3.60
C MET A 92 4.78 0.38 -4.01
N TRP A 93 4.63 0.66 -5.30
CA TRP A 93 4.65 1.99 -5.85
C TRP A 93 3.23 2.45 -6.19
N PHE A 94 2.94 3.70 -5.84
CA PHE A 94 1.72 4.41 -6.15
C PHE A 94 2.06 5.68 -6.92
N ASP A 95 1.54 5.78 -8.14
CA ASP A 95 1.64 7.00 -8.93
C ASP A 95 0.76 8.12 -8.35
N ARG A 96 1.00 9.34 -8.85
CA ARG A 96 0.26 10.53 -8.41
C ARG A 96 -1.26 10.32 -8.56
N GLY A 97 -1.97 10.37 -7.44
CA GLY A 97 -3.43 10.29 -7.39
C GLY A 97 -3.99 8.90 -7.09
N GLU A 98 -3.14 7.87 -7.02
CA GLU A 98 -3.55 6.49 -6.74
C GLU A 98 -3.87 6.25 -5.26
N VAL A 99 -3.12 6.86 -4.34
CA VAL A 99 -3.40 6.79 -2.89
C VAL A 99 -4.83 7.29 -2.56
N PRO A 100 -5.29 8.47 -3.04
CA PRO A 100 -6.67 8.88 -2.89
C PRO A 100 -7.69 7.93 -3.53
N GLN A 101 -7.34 7.26 -4.63
CA GLN A 101 -8.22 6.28 -5.27
C GLN A 101 -8.36 5.02 -4.40
N LEU A 102 -7.25 4.49 -3.87
CA LEU A 102 -7.28 3.37 -2.93
C LEU A 102 -8.10 3.68 -1.68
N HIS A 103 -7.97 4.89 -1.11
CA HIS A 103 -8.77 5.32 0.04
C HIS A 103 -10.28 5.24 -0.23
N ARG A 104 -10.73 5.64 -1.43
CA ARG A 104 -12.15 5.56 -1.82
C ARG A 104 -12.61 4.12 -2.01
N LEU A 105 -11.77 3.29 -2.60
CA LEU A 105 -12.06 1.87 -2.84
C LEU A 105 -12.12 1.09 -1.53
N SER A 106 -11.16 1.28 -0.64
CA SER A 106 -11.13 0.60 0.66
C SER A 106 -12.32 0.97 1.55
N ALA A 107 -12.89 2.17 1.38
CA ALA A 107 -14.11 2.59 2.08
C ALA A 107 -15.38 1.87 1.59
N GLN A 108 -15.38 1.38 0.35
CA GLN A 108 -16.52 0.70 -0.26
C GLN A 108 -16.46 -0.81 -0.14
N LEU A 109 -15.24 -1.37 -0.02
CA LEU A 109 -14.99 -2.78 -0.27
C LEU A 109 -14.71 -3.59 1.02
N GLU A 110 -14.31 -2.96 2.12
CA GLU A 110 -14.03 -3.69 3.36
C GLU A 110 -15.25 -3.80 4.29
N ASP A 111 -15.48 -5.01 4.82
CA ASP A 111 -16.31 -5.23 6.01
C ASP A 111 -15.75 -4.36 7.16
N PRO A 112 -16.58 -3.58 7.87
CA PRO A 112 -16.20 -2.87 9.09
C PRO A 112 -15.36 -3.69 10.08
N ARG A 113 -15.52 -5.02 10.14
CA ARG A 113 -14.71 -5.92 10.97
C ARG A 113 -13.23 -6.00 10.55
N SER A 114 -12.96 -5.93 9.25
CA SER A 114 -11.59 -5.98 8.70
C SER A 114 -10.81 -4.72 9.02
N ARG A 115 -11.45 -3.54 8.93
CA ARG A 115 -10.88 -2.26 9.37
C ARG A 115 -10.56 -2.26 10.86
N PHE A 116 -11.47 -2.80 11.67
CA PHE A 116 -11.24 -2.91 13.10
C PHE A 116 -10.01 -3.77 13.43
N SER A 117 -9.75 -4.81 12.62
CA SER A 117 -8.55 -5.63 12.75
C SER A 117 -7.25 -4.86 12.44
N GLY A 118 -7.26 -4.03 11.39
CA GLY A 118 -6.13 -3.15 11.04
C GLY A 118 -5.89 -2.06 12.11
N LEU A 119 -6.95 -1.35 12.52
CA LEU A 119 -6.89 -0.39 13.62
C LEU A 119 -6.37 -1.02 14.91
N THR A 120 -6.86 -2.23 15.25
CA THR A 120 -6.41 -2.97 16.43
C THR A 120 -4.91 -3.27 16.39
N ARG A 121 -4.38 -3.61 15.21
CA ARG A 121 -2.94 -3.82 15.02
C ARG A 121 -2.17 -2.53 15.28
N ASN A 122 -2.58 -1.42 14.67
CA ASN A 122 -1.91 -0.12 14.81
C ASN A 122 -1.89 0.32 16.29
N LEU A 123 -3.03 0.24 16.98
CA LEU A 123 -3.14 0.58 18.40
C LEU A 123 -2.25 -0.31 19.28
N LYS A 124 -2.19 -1.63 19.01
CA LYS A 124 -1.28 -2.54 19.73
C LYS A 124 0.19 -2.20 19.49
N ALA A 125 0.58 -1.88 18.25
CA ALA A 125 1.95 -1.47 17.92
C ALA A 125 2.37 -0.20 18.68
N ARG A 126 1.41 0.69 18.96
CA ARG A 126 1.59 1.90 19.77
C ARG A 126 1.51 1.65 21.29
N GLY A 127 1.37 0.41 21.73
CA GLY A 127 1.37 0.01 23.13
C GLY A 127 0.02 0.05 23.83
N TYR A 128 -1.08 0.25 23.09
CA TYR A 128 -2.43 0.24 23.68
C TYR A 128 -2.94 -1.20 23.88
N GLN A 129 -3.56 -1.45 25.03
CA GLN A 129 -4.28 -2.69 25.29
C GLN A 129 -5.74 -2.56 24.87
N ILE A 130 -6.16 -3.36 23.89
CA ILE A 130 -7.57 -3.39 23.45
C ILE A 130 -8.34 -4.43 24.28
N VAL A 131 -9.42 -3.99 24.93
CA VAL A 131 -10.32 -4.84 25.74
C VAL A 131 -11.59 -5.14 24.95
N GLY A 132 -11.99 -6.41 24.87
CA GLY A 132 -13.29 -6.81 24.32
C GLY A 132 -13.32 -7.16 22.82
N PHE A 133 -12.23 -7.00 22.07
CA PHE A 133 -12.14 -7.49 20.70
C PHE A 133 -11.58 -8.91 20.65
N LYS A 134 -12.42 -9.87 20.25
CA LYS A 134 -11.99 -11.21 19.83
C LYS A 134 -11.94 -11.19 18.30
N GLY A 135 -10.75 -10.98 17.73
CA GLY A 135 -10.53 -11.28 16.32
C GLY A 135 -10.60 -12.79 16.11
N ASP A 136 -11.01 -13.22 14.91
CA ASP A 136 -10.99 -14.63 14.50
C ASP A 136 -9.57 -15.19 14.43
#